data_AF-A0A074VB21-F1
#
_entry.id   AF-A0A074VB21-F1
#
_cell.length_a   1.000
_cell.length_b   1.000
_cell.length_c   1.000
_cell.angle_alpha   90.00
_cell.angle_beta   90.00
_cell.angle_gamma   90.00
#
_symmetry.space_group_name_H-M   'P 1'
#
loop_
_entity.id
_entity.type
_entity.pdbx_description
1 polymer ?
#
loop_
_entity_poly.entity_id
_entity_poly.type
_entity_poly.pdbx_seq_one_letter_code
_entity_poly.pdbx_strand_id
1 'polypeptide(L)'
;MSTTGQYKTQHIADILNQRASKACNRCRAKKSRCSGGYPCSKCKSSDAPCIFGYSKESKRKIFPEHYVRTLETQQFKLVAGLQTMYFMLLATNSWPGTRLPERRGNPLVHDLLDRLGLLEPGTKEQIMMDMDENE
;
A
#
# COMPACT_ATOMS: atom_id res chain seq x y z
N MET A 1 37.37 40.70 -33.10
CA MET A 1 36.85 39.33 -32.87
C MET A 1 37.41 38.85 -31.54
N SER A 2 36.69 38.49 -30.48
CA SER A 2 35.28 38.53 -30.12
C SER A 2 35.24 38.41 -28.59
N THR A 3 34.69 39.39 -27.88
CA THR A 3 34.49 39.36 -26.42
C THR A 3 33.17 38.65 -26.12
N THR A 4 33.18 37.33 -26.12
CA THR A 4 32.01 36.48 -25.82
C THR A 4 32.37 35.45 -24.76
N GLY A 5 32.44 35.87 -23.50
CA GLY A 5 32.78 34.97 -22.39
C GLY A 5 32.08 35.23 -21.06
N GLN A 6 31.45 36.39 -20.86
CA GLN A 6 30.97 36.81 -19.54
C GLN A 6 29.46 36.65 -19.33
N TYR A 7 28.66 36.42 -20.38
CA TYR A 7 27.19 36.36 -20.27
C TYR A 7 26.63 35.05 -19.66
N LYS A 8 27.45 34.00 -19.53
CA LYS A 8 26.96 32.65 -19.17
C LYS A 8 26.94 32.37 -17.67
N THR A 9 27.69 33.13 -16.86
CA THR A 9 27.88 32.86 -15.42
C THR A 9 26.80 33.51 -14.56
N GLN A 10 26.34 34.72 -14.92
CA GLN A 10 25.26 35.42 -14.20
C GLN A 10 23.94 34.64 -14.25
N HIS A 11 23.59 34.10 -15.41
CA HIS A 11 22.29 33.46 -15.64
C HIS A 11 22.10 32.11 -14.90
N ILE A 12 23.20 31.42 -14.54
CA ILE A 12 23.12 30.15 -13.78
C ILE A 12 22.88 30.43 -12.29
N ALA A 13 23.46 31.49 -11.74
CA ALA A 13 23.25 31.88 -10.34
C ALA A 13 21.78 32.26 -10.08
N ASP A 14 21.13 32.90 -11.05
CA ASP A 14 19.72 33.30 -10.95
C ASP A 14 18.76 32.11 -11.02
N ILE A 15 19.07 31.07 -11.82
CA ILE A 15 18.30 29.81 -11.84
C ILE A 15 18.45 29.03 -10.52
N LEU A 16 19.62 29.10 -9.88
CA LEU A 16 19.86 28.49 -8.56
C LEU A 16 19.19 29.29 -7.43
N ASN A 17 19.00 30.59 -7.61
CA ASN A 17 18.33 31.48 -6.66
C ASN A 17 16.82 31.59 -6.86
N GLN A 18 16.26 31.10 -7.97
CA GLN A 18 14.82 31.03 -8.17
C GLN A 18 14.16 30.15 -7.11
N ARG A 19 13.14 30.72 -6.44
CA ARG A 19 12.31 29.98 -5.49
C ARG A 19 11.50 28.94 -6.28
N ALA A 20 11.68 27.68 -5.95
CA ALA A 20 10.78 26.63 -6.43
C ALA A 20 9.34 26.94 -5.98
N SER A 21 8.39 26.89 -6.90
CA SER A 21 6.96 27.00 -6.58
C SER A 21 6.49 25.87 -5.65
N LYS A 22 7.11 24.69 -5.74
CA LYS A 22 6.88 23.54 -4.86
C LYS A 22 8.20 22.90 -4.45
N ALA A 23 8.40 22.71 -3.15
CA ALA A 23 9.53 21.94 -2.62
C ALA A 23 9.27 20.42 -2.70
N CYS A 24 10.31 19.64 -3.02
CA CYS A 24 10.27 18.16 -2.95
C CYS A 24 10.15 17.66 -1.49
N ASN A 25 9.79 16.39 -1.32
CA ASN A 25 9.50 15.78 -0.02
C ASN A 25 10.71 15.82 0.95
N ARG A 26 11.91 15.54 0.45
CA ARG A 26 13.12 15.58 1.27
C ARG A 26 13.44 16.99 1.76
N CYS A 27 13.31 17.99 0.88
CA CYS A 27 13.52 19.40 1.26
C CYS A 27 12.45 19.90 2.21
N ARG A 28 11.19 19.47 2.04
CA ARG A 28 10.09 19.72 3.00
C ARG A 28 10.41 19.12 4.37
N ALA A 29 10.75 17.83 4.43
CA ALA A 29 11.07 17.11 5.67
C ALA A 29 12.25 17.74 6.42
N LYS A 30 13.30 18.14 5.70
CA LYS A 30 14.47 18.82 6.27
C LYS A 30 14.29 20.33 6.49
N LYS A 31 13.10 20.90 6.22
CA LYS A 31 12.81 22.35 6.29
C LYS A 31 13.87 23.22 5.58
N SER A 32 14.35 22.77 4.43
CA SER A 32 15.49 23.40 3.74
C SER A 32 15.08 23.92 2.36
N ARG A 33 15.69 25.02 1.89
CA ARG A 33 15.38 25.61 0.57
C ARG A 33 15.53 24.58 -0.55
N CYS A 34 14.49 24.44 -1.38
CA CYS A 34 14.45 23.55 -2.54
C CYS A 34 14.66 24.36 -3.82
N SER A 35 15.52 23.87 -4.73
CA SER A 35 15.75 24.49 -6.04
C SER A 35 14.72 24.10 -7.11
N GLY A 36 13.82 23.15 -6.83
CA GLY A 36 12.64 22.88 -7.67
C GLY A 36 12.87 22.03 -8.91
N GLY A 37 14.10 21.85 -9.37
CA GLY A 37 14.44 20.88 -10.42
C GLY A 37 14.32 19.42 -9.96
N TYR A 38 14.36 18.48 -10.91
CA TYR A 38 14.35 17.04 -10.65
C TYR A 38 15.63 16.37 -11.19
N PRO A 39 16.48 15.78 -10.33
CA PRO A 39 16.49 15.93 -8.88
C PRO A 39 16.93 17.34 -8.46
N CYS A 40 16.37 17.87 -7.37
CA CYS A 40 16.76 19.18 -6.88
C CYS A 40 18.22 19.15 -6.39
N SER A 41 18.91 20.28 -6.42
CA SER A 41 20.36 20.39 -6.20
C SER A 41 20.82 19.72 -4.89
N LYS A 42 20.01 19.81 -3.83
CA LYS A 42 20.28 19.14 -2.53
C LYS A 42 20.05 17.65 -2.54
N CYS A 43 19.05 17.17 -3.29
CA CYS A 43 18.86 15.74 -3.44
C CYS A 43 19.97 15.13 -4.29
N LYS A 44 20.38 15.84 -5.36
CA LYS A 44 21.51 15.45 -6.20
C LYS A 44 22.83 15.37 -5.43
N SER A 45 23.15 16.39 -4.62
CA SER A 45 24.41 16.39 -3.84
C SER A 45 24.43 15.39 -2.69
N SER A 46 23.26 14.97 -2.21
CA SER A 46 23.15 13.99 -1.14
C SER A 46 22.89 12.57 -1.65
N ASP A 47 22.95 12.37 -2.97
CA ASP A 47 22.57 11.13 -3.65
C ASP A 47 21.29 10.49 -3.09
N ALA A 48 20.26 11.32 -2.92
CA ALA A 48 19.01 10.94 -2.25
C ALA A 48 17.82 11.11 -3.21
N PRO A 49 16.79 10.25 -3.09
CA PRO A 49 15.62 10.33 -3.94
C PRO A 49 14.93 11.69 -3.82
N CYS A 50 14.63 12.30 -4.98
CA CYS A 50 14.02 13.62 -5.07
C CYS A 50 12.56 13.53 -5.52
N ILE A 51 11.67 13.19 -4.61
CA ILE A 51 10.25 12.96 -4.95
C ILE A 51 9.45 14.25 -4.76
N PHE A 52 8.75 14.67 -5.81
CA PHE A 52 7.77 15.76 -5.77
C PHE A 52 6.37 15.15 -5.80
N GLY A 53 5.58 15.34 -4.76
CA GLY A 53 4.27 14.71 -4.68
C GLY A 53 3.83 14.56 -3.23
N TYR A 54 2.58 14.17 -3.03
CA TYR A 54 2.00 14.03 -1.70
C TYR A 54 2.76 12.96 -0.93
N SER A 55 3.65 13.37 -0.03
CA SER A 55 3.74 12.63 1.23
C SER A 55 2.37 12.77 1.86
N LYS A 56 1.43 11.90 1.46
CA LYS A 56 0.40 11.47 2.37
C LYS A 56 1.25 10.87 3.48
N GLU A 57 1.50 11.66 4.52
CA GLU A 57 1.74 11.09 5.84
C GLU A 57 0.57 10.12 5.96
N SER A 58 0.81 8.85 5.65
CA SER A 58 -0.20 7.84 5.80
C SER A 58 -0.36 7.83 7.30
N LYS A 59 -1.33 8.60 7.81
CA LYS A 59 -1.84 8.43 9.14
C LYS A 59 -2.15 6.95 9.16
N ARG A 60 -1.27 6.13 9.75
CA ARG A 60 -1.58 4.73 9.98
C ARG A 60 -2.92 4.82 10.68
N LYS A 61 -3.97 4.28 10.06
CA LYS A 61 -5.30 4.29 10.69
C LYS A 61 -5.11 3.54 12.00
N ILE A 62 -5.01 4.27 13.11
CA ILE A 62 -4.87 3.69 14.44
C ILE A 62 -6.27 3.22 14.77
N PHE A 63 -6.50 1.92 14.61
CA PHE A 63 -7.76 1.30 15.02
C PHE A 63 -7.74 1.08 16.53
N PRO A 64 -8.83 1.39 17.24
CA PRO A 64 -8.94 1.07 18.67
C PRO A 64 -8.75 -0.43 18.92
N GLU A 65 -8.09 -0.78 20.02
CA GLU A 65 -7.80 -2.19 20.38
C GLU A 65 -9.09 -3.04 20.45
N HIS A 66 -10.16 -2.49 21.02
CA HIS A 66 -11.43 -3.19 21.14
C HIS A 66 -12.05 -3.54 19.77
N TYR A 67 -11.83 -2.69 18.76
CA TYR A 67 -12.36 -2.91 17.41
C TYR A 67 -11.63 -4.07 16.74
N VAL A 68 -10.29 -4.06 16.80
CA VAL A 68 -9.46 -5.15 16.28
C VAL A 68 -9.81 -6.47 16.98
N ARG A 69 -9.92 -6.46 18.31
CA ARG A 69 -10.30 -7.65 19.09
C ARG A 69 -11.67 -8.20 18.69
N THR A 70 -12.62 -7.31 18.41
CA THR A 70 -13.98 -7.72 17.98
C THR A 70 -13.92 -8.40 16.61
N LEU A 71 -13.16 -7.84 15.66
CA LEU A 71 -12.95 -8.45 14.34
C LEU A 71 -12.23 -9.80 14.44
N GLU A 72 -11.17 -9.91 15.24
CA GLU A 72 -10.46 -11.17 15.47
C GLU A 72 -11.38 -12.25 16.08
N THR A 73 -12.24 -11.85 17.03
CA THR A 73 -13.22 -12.75 17.63
C THR A 73 -14.27 -13.20 16.61
N GLN A 74 -14.75 -12.30 15.77
CA GLN A 74 -15.68 -12.63 14.69
C GLN A 74 -15.04 -13.59 13.69
N GLN A 75 -13.81 -13.30 13.25
CA GLN A 75 -13.05 -14.16 12.36
C GLN A 75 -12.90 -15.57 12.93
N PHE A 76 -12.52 -15.67 14.21
CA PHE A 76 -12.40 -16.97 14.89
C PHE A 76 -13.71 -17.76 14.87
N LYS A 77 -14.83 -17.11 15.21
CA LYS A 77 -16.16 -17.76 15.21
C LYS A 77 -16.57 -18.23 13.82
N LEU A 78 -16.33 -17.43 12.79
CA LEU A 78 -16.63 -17.79 11.40
C LEU A 78 -15.79 -18.98 10.94
N VAL A 79 -14.49 -18.98 11.25
CA VAL A 79 -13.59 -20.10 10.93
C VAL A 79 -14.04 -21.39 11.61
N ALA A 80 -14.32 -21.33 12.92
CA ALA A 80 -14.80 -22.49 13.68
C ALA A 80 -16.16 -23.00 13.16
N GLY A 81 -17.07 -22.09 12.81
CA GLY A 81 -18.35 -22.42 12.19
C GLY A 81 -18.18 -23.15 10.86
N LEU A 82 -17.33 -22.64 9.96
CA LEU A 82 -17.04 -23.28 8.67
C LEU A 82 -16.46 -24.69 8.84
N GLN A 83 -15.48 -24.86 9.73
CA GLN A 83 -14.90 -26.17 10.03
C GLN A 83 -15.95 -27.13 10.63
N THR A 84 -16.84 -26.63 11.49
CA THR A 84 -17.93 -27.44 12.06
C THR A 84 -18.91 -27.88 10.98
N MET A 85 -19.32 -26.95 10.09
CA MET A 85 -20.19 -27.27 8.97
C MET A 85 -19.57 -28.30 8.03
N TYR A 86 -18.28 -28.21 7.77
CA TYR A 86 -17.55 -29.24 7.03
C TYR A 86 -17.72 -30.64 7.64
N PHE A 87 -17.51 -30.80 8.95
CA PHE A 87 -17.68 -32.09 9.60
C PHE A 87 -19.14 -32.57 9.60
N MET A 88 -20.11 -31.67 9.72
CA MET A 88 -21.52 -32.01 9.56
C MET A 88 -21.84 -32.51 8.15
N LEU A 89 -21.28 -31.88 7.11
CA LEU A 89 -21.44 -32.29 5.72
C LEU A 89 -20.75 -33.62 5.41
N LEU A 90 -19.60 -33.91 6.04
CA LEU A 90 -18.97 -35.22 5.96
C LEU A 90 -19.85 -36.30 6.59
N ALA A 91 -20.44 -36.02 7.76
CA ALA A 91 -21.30 -36.98 8.46
C ALA A 91 -22.56 -37.32 7.65
N THR A 92 -23.09 -36.37 6.86
CA THR A 92 -24.24 -36.59 5.98
C THR A 92 -23.86 -37.04 4.57
N ASN A 93 -22.57 -37.25 4.29
CA ASN A 93 -22.03 -37.59 2.97
C ASN A 93 -22.43 -36.58 1.86
N SER A 94 -22.63 -35.32 2.25
CA SER A 94 -23.04 -34.21 1.37
C SER A 94 -21.87 -33.28 1.01
N TRP A 95 -20.64 -33.63 1.40
CA TRP A 95 -19.46 -32.84 1.07
C TRP A 95 -19.05 -33.03 -0.41
N PRO A 96 -18.85 -31.95 -1.18
CA PRO A 96 -18.40 -32.05 -2.56
C PRO A 96 -16.93 -32.49 -2.61
N GLY A 97 -16.71 -33.75 -2.98
CA GLY A 97 -15.38 -34.31 -3.25
C GLY A 97 -14.76 -35.05 -2.07
N THR A 98 -13.45 -35.22 -2.11
CA THR A 98 -12.72 -36.00 -1.11
C THR A 98 -12.60 -35.25 0.22
N ARG A 99 -12.41 -36.02 1.30
CA ARG A 99 -12.03 -35.46 2.60
C ARG A 99 -10.75 -34.61 2.47
N LEU A 100 -10.73 -33.47 3.13
CA LEU A 100 -9.62 -32.54 3.13
C LEU A 100 -8.56 -32.97 4.17
N PRO A 101 -7.28 -32.62 3.95
CA PRO A 101 -6.24 -32.89 4.93
C PRO A 101 -6.46 -32.06 6.20
N GLU A 102 -6.28 -32.71 7.35
CA GLU A 102 -6.49 -32.07 8.65
C GLU A 102 -5.17 -31.72 9.31
N ARG A 103 -5.08 -30.49 9.83
CA ARG A 103 -3.96 -30.05 10.67
C ARG A 103 -4.48 -29.81 12.08
N ARG A 104 -4.00 -30.60 13.05
CA ARG A 104 -4.50 -30.60 14.43
C ARG A 104 -6.02 -30.88 14.50
N GLY A 105 -6.49 -31.83 13.70
CA GLY A 105 -7.90 -32.28 13.69
C GLY A 105 -8.89 -31.35 13.00
N ASN A 106 -8.44 -30.33 12.26
CA ASN A 106 -9.32 -29.45 11.49
C ASN A 106 -8.77 -29.21 10.07
N PRO A 107 -9.63 -29.09 9.04
CA PRO A 107 -9.19 -28.70 7.70
C PRO A 107 -8.76 -27.23 7.67
N LEU A 108 -7.87 -26.90 6.73
CA LEU A 108 -7.51 -25.51 6.48
C LEU A 108 -8.69 -24.79 5.82
N VAL A 109 -8.98 -23.57 6.28
CA VAL A 109 -10.08 -22.75 5.75
C VAL A 109 -9.86 -22.43 4.27
N HIS A 110 -8.62 -22.25 3.86
CA HIS A 110 -8.27 -22.06 2.45
C HIS A 110 -8.75 -23.23 1.58
N ASP A 111 -8.45 -24.46 1.96
CA ASP A 111 -8.85 -25.65 1.20
C ASP A 111 -10.37 -25.85 1.18
N LEU A 112 -11.05 -25.47 2.28
CA LEU A 112 -12.51 -25.44 2.33
C LEU A 112 -13.08 -24.46 1.32
N LEU A 113 -12.59 -23.21 1.33
CA LEU A 113 -13.08 -22.16 0.45
C LEU A 113 -12.76 -22.45 -1.02
N ASP A 114 -11.57 -23.00 -1.31
CA ASP A 114 -11.19 -23.48 -2.65
C ASP A 114 -12.18 -24.52 -3.17
N ARG A 115 -12.47 -25.54 -2.34
CA ARG A 115 -13.41 -26.61 -2.71
C ARG A 115 -14.83 -26.09 -2.92
N LEU A 116 -15.23 -25.09 -2.14
CA LEU A 116 -16.53 -24.42 -2.29
C LEU A 116 -16.55 -23.42 -3.46
N GLY A 117 -15.43 -23.22 -4.17
CA GLY A 117 -15.32 -22.27 -5.29
C GLY A 117 -15.37 -20.81 -4.86
N LEU A 118 -15.07 -20.51 -3.59
CA LEU A 118 -15.16 -19.16 -3.00
C LEU A 118 -13.82 -18.40 -3.00
N LEU A 119 -12.76 -19.02 -3.50
CA LEU A 119 -11.48 -18.35 -3.75
C LEU A 119 -11.40 -18.02 -5.24
N GLU A 120 -11.64 -16.77 -5.61
CA GLU A 120 -11.32 -16.32 -6.96
C GLU A 120 -9.79 -16.37 -7.15
N PRO A 121 -9.28 -16.86 -8.30
CA PRO A 121 -7.89 -16.64 -8.68
C PRO A 121 -7.75 -15.14 -8.97
N GLY A 122 -7.29 -14.38 -7.97
CA GLY A 122 -7.28 -12.92 -8.00
C GLY A 122 -6.74 -12.33 -9.30
N THR A 123 -7.64 -11.93 -10.19
CA THR A 123 -7.39 -10.86 -11.14
C THR A 123 -7.28 -9.58 -10.32
N LYS A 124 -6.16 -8.88 -10.47
CA LYS A 124 -5.71 -7.75 -9.65
C LYS A 124 -6.63 -6.52 -9.70
N GLU A 125 -7.75 -6.61 -10.41
CA GLU A 125 -8.66 -5.51 -10.72
C GLU A 125 -9.64 -5.12 -9.58
N GLN A 126 -9.93 -5.98 -8.60
CA GLN A 126 -10.95 -5.65 -7.57
C GLN A 126 -10.49 -4.65 -6.49
N ILE A 127 -9.20 -4.33 -6.35
CA ILE A 127 -8.74 -3.31 -5.39
C ILE A 127 -8.98 -1.87 -5.92
N MET A 128 -9.37 -1.70 -7.19
CA MET A 128 -9.62 -0.39 -7.80
C MET A 128 -11.07 0.11 -7.70
N MET A 129 -12.03 -0.68 -7.19
CA MET A 129 -13.47 -0.33 -7.28
C MET A 129 -14.09 0.31 -6.03
N ASP A 130 -13.39 0.38 -4.88
CA ASP A 130 -13.96 0.92 -3.63
C ASP A 130 -13.47 2.34 -3.26
N MET A 131 -12.93 3.12 -4.21
CA MET A 131 -12.39 4.46 -3.91
C MET A 131 -13.13 5.63 -4.59
N ASP A 132 -14.27 5.39 -5.24
CA ASP A 132 -15.04 6.44 -5.93
C ASP A 132 -16.50 6.60 -5.43
N GLU A 133 -16.86 6.12 -4.23
CA GLU A 133 -18.15 6.45 -3.59
C GLU A 133 -17.98 6.97 -2.16
N ASN A 134 -17.61 8.24 -2.04
CA ASN A 134 -18.16 9.17 -1.05
C ASN A 134 -17.53 10.55 -1.29
N GLU A 135 -18.16 11.27 -2.22
CA GLU A 135 -18.15 12.73 -2.24
C GLU A 135 -19.08 13.27 -1.14
#